data_AF-A0A3P7IK09-F1
#
_entry.id   AF-A0A3P7IK09-F1
#
_cell.length_a   1.000
_cell.length_b   1.000
_cell.length_c   1.000
_cell.angle_alpha   90.00
_cell.angle_beta   90.00
_cell.angle_gamma   90.00
#
_symmetry.space_group_name_H-M   'P 1'
#
loop_
_entity.id
_entity.type
_entity.pdbx_description
1 polymer ?
#
loop_
_entity_poly.entity_id
_entity_poly.type
_entity_poly.pdbx_seq_one_letter_code
_entity_poly.pdbx_strand_id
1 'polypeptide(L)'
;MDNPPPKIVQGYKFNIFYPDLLDPSETPSFTVTPCDDPDFAVIRFKAGPPYEDIAFKCVNREWEVSHKHGYKCQFQNGMTLRDSFLRLMFTVNGVGFIFVAAVLFVLDAIGTFLIIKNVPYTEIDWSTYMQQVECYMKKGVRNYSLIEGDTGPVVYPAGHLLVYSVFHTLTNGGKDIRTGQFLFMGLY
;
A
#
# COMPACT_ATOMS: atom_id res chain seq x y z
N MET A 1 25.21 23.47 -33.20
CA MET A 1 26.34 23.61 -32.23
C MET A 1 26.18 22.46 -31.24
N ASP A 2 26.37 21.22 -31.71
CA ASP A 2 25.61 20.05 -31.21
C ASP A 2 26.45 18.96 -30.54
N ASN A 3 27.61 19.28 -29.96
CA ASN A 3 28.38 18.31 -29.20
C ASN A 3 28.82 18.88 -27.84
N PRO A 4 28.02 18.68 -26.77
CA PRO A 4 28.43 19.11 -25.45
C PRO A 4 29.68 18.34 -25.00
N PRO A 5 30.53 18.94 -24.15
CA PRO A 5 31.74 18.29 -23.68
C PRO A 5 31.42 16.98 -22.92
N PRO A 6 32.36 16.02 -22.89
CA PRO A 6 32.18 14.76 -22.19
C PRO A 6 31.85 14.99 -20.71
N LYS A 7 30.88 14.23 -20.19
CA LYS A 7 30.51 14.28 -18.77
C LYS A 7 31.64 13.66 -17.94
N ILE A 8 32.18 14.44 -17.01
CA ILE A 8 33.21 14.00 -16.06
C ILE A 8 32.54 13.87 -14.69
N VAL A 9 32.94 12.86 -13.91
CA VAL A 9 32.46 12.69 -12.54
C VAL A 9 32.98 13.87 -11.68
N GLN A 10 32.05 14.65 -11.13
CA GLN A 10 32.37 15.82 -10.30
C GLN A 10 32.36 15.50 -8.80
N GLY A 11 31.71 14.41 -8.39
CA GLY A 11 31.64 14.00 -6.99
C GLY A 11 30.69 12.82 -6.80
N TYR A 12 30.72 12.28 -5.59
CA TYR A 12 29.87 11.17 -5.18
C TYR A 12 29.03 11.58 -3.96
N LYS A 13 27.81 11.05 -3.86
CA LYS A 13 26.96 11.17 -2.68
C LYS A 13 26.52 9.77 -2.26
N PHE A 14 27.09 9.29 -1.17
CA PHE A 14 26.73 8.00 -0.57
C PHE A 14 25.70 8.24 0.55
N ASN A 15 24.50 7.68 0.42
CA ASN A 15 23.51 7.65 1.49
C ASN A 15 23.37 6.20 1.93
N ILE A 16 24.03 5.83 3.03
CA ILE A 16 24.06 4.48 3.55
C ILE A 16 23.23 4.44 4.83
N PHE A 17 22.31 3.48 4.90
CA PHE A 17 21.36 3.36 6.00
C PHE A 17 21.74 2.17 6.89
N TYR A 18 21.97 2.45 8.17
CA TYR A 18 22.24 1.45 9.19
C TYR A 18 21.17 1.50 10.30
N PRO A 19 19.91 1.09 10.01
CA PRO A 19 18.79 1.22 10.94
C PRO A 19 18.89 0.37 12.22
N ASP A 20 19.64 -0.72 12.19
CA ASP A 20 19.69 -1.76 13.22
C ASP A 20 21.10 -1.87 13.83
N LEU A 21 21.83 -0.76 13.93
CA LEU A 21 23.15 -0.71 14.56
C LEU A 21 23.01 -1.16 16.04
N LEU A 22 23.83 -2.13 16.48
CA LEU A 22 23.75 -2.64 17.85
C LEU A 22 24.13 -1.58 18.89
N ASP A 23 25.17 -0.80 18.60
CA ASP A 23 25.60 0.33 19.42
C ASP A 23 25.54 1.62 18.61
N PRO A 24 24.46 2.42 18.74
CA PRO A 24 24.34 3.71 18.07
C PRO A 24 25.42 4.74 18.48
N SER A 25 26.17 4.52 19.57
CA SER A 25 27.27 5.39 19.95
C SER A 25 28.49 5.23 19.04
N GLU A 26 28.64 4.08 18.38
CA GLU A 26 29.74 3.83 17.46
C GLU A 26 29.36 4.33 16.05
N THR A 27 30.12 5.29 15.54
CA THR A 27 29.86 5.87 14.23
C THR A 27 30.53 5.03 13.13
N PRO A 28 29.82 4.69 12.04
CA PRO A 28 30.43 4.06 10.88
C PRO A 28 31.60 4.88 10.34
N SER A 29 32.67 4.19 9.95
CA SER A 29 33.88 4.78 9.40
C SER A 29 34.07 4.40 7.94
N PHE A 30 34.93 5.10 7.21
CA PHE A 30 35.29 4.72 5.86
C PHE A 30 36.80 4.79 5.62
N THR A 31 37.28 3.98 4.69
CA THR A 31 38.67 3.96 4.23
C THR A 31 38.71 3.96 2.72
N VAL A 32 39.65 4.68 2.13
CA VAL A 32 39.88 4.67 0.68
C VAL A 32 41.19 3.96 0.40
N THR A 33 41.14 2.92 -0.44
CA THR A 33 42.31 2.14 -0.84
C THR A 33 42.48 2.18 -2.36
N PRO A 34 43.70 2.29 -2.89
CA PRO A 34 43.93 2.16 -4.33
C PRO A 34 43.51 0.77 -4.81
N CYS A 35 43.09 0.69 -6.08
CA CYS A 35 42.79 -0.59 -6.74
C CYS A 35 43.79 -0.86 -7.86
N ASP A 36 43.66 -2.00 -8.53
CA ASP A 36 44.56 -2.41 -9.63
C ASP A 36 44.62 -1.36 -10.76
N ASP A 37 43.53 -0.60 -10.92
CA ASP A 37 43.40 0.47 -11.90
C ASP A 37 43.75 1.83 -11.26
N PRO A 38 44.80 2.54 -11.73
CA PRO A 38 45.29 3.77 -11.10
C PRO A 38 44.27 4.91 -11.16
N ASP A 39 43.35 4.90 -12.13
CA ASP A 39 42.31 5.92 -12.27
C ASP A 39 41.18 5.77 -11.24
N PHE A 40 41.18 4.68 -10.47
CA PHE A 40 40.12 4.36 -9.52
C PHE A 40 40.65 3.94 -8.15
N ALA A 41 39.82 4.19 -7.15
CA ALA A 41 40.04 3.78 -5.77
C ALA A 41 38.77 3.07 -5.27
N VAL A 42 38.92 2.30 -4.21
CA VAL A 42 37.80 1.65 -3.52
C VAL A 42 37.58 2.35 -2.20
N ILE A 43 36.39 2.94 -2.03
CA ILE A 43 35.92 3.44 -0.75
C ILE A 43 35.16 2.32 -0.04
N ARG A 44 35.60 1.95 1.17
CA ARG A 44 35.00 0.92 2.01
C ARG A 44 34.40 1.56 3.25
N PHE A 45 33.14 1.29 3.52
CA PHE A 45 32.41 1.72 4.72
C PHE A 45 32.30 0.57 5.71
N LYS A 46 32.64 0.84 6.97
CA LYS A 46 32.61 -0.11 8.07
C LYS A 46 31.66 0.39 9.14
N ALA A 47 30.60 -0.36 9.40
CA ALA A 47 29.60 0.00 10.42
C ALA A 47 29.67 -0.89 11.67
N GLY A 48 30.32 -2.05 11.58
CA GLY A 48 30.31 -3.05 12.64
C GLY A 48 29.03 -3.90 12.64
N PRO A 49 28.95 -4.91 13.53
CA PRO A 49 27.80 -5.82 13.61
C PRO A 49 26.47 -5.07 13.82
N PRO A 50 25.37 -5.47 13.16
CA PRO A 50 25.19 -6.69 12.36
C PRO A 50 25.58 -6.54 10.88
N TYR A 51 26.13 -5.39 10.48
CA TYR A 51 26.38 -5.06 9.09
C TYR A 51 27.76 -5.50 8.63
N GLU A 52 27.83 -6.01 7.40
CA GLU A 52 29.10 -6.28 6.73
C GLU A 52 29.66 -5.00 6.08
N ASP A 53 30.99 -4.97 5.91
CA ASP A 53 31.68 -3.89 5.22
C ASP A 53 31.24 -3.81 3.76
N ILE A 54 30.74 -2.65 3.33
CA ILE A 54 30.37 -2.40 1.93
C ILE A 54 31.43 -1.53 1.25
N ALA A 55 31.66 -1.75 -0.05
CA ALA A 55 32.67 -1.01 -0.79
C ALA A 55 32.19 -0.60 -2.18
N PHE A 56 32.65 0.56 -2.64
CA PHE A 56 32.32 1.12 -3.95
C PHE A 56 33.60 1.53 -4.70
N LYS A 57 33.63 1.29 -6.02
CA LYS A 57 34.70 1.80 -6.89
C LYS A 57 34.39 3.26 -7.27
N CYS A 58 35.31 4.17 -6.99
CA CYS A 58 35.20 5.60 -7.29
C CYS A 58 36.43 6.10 -8.03
N VAL A 59 36.31 7.22 -8.76
CA VAL A 59 37.45 7.85 -9.44
C VAL A 59 38.49 8.30 -8.41
N ASN A 60 39.76 7.96 -8.65
CA ASN A 60 40.90 8.30 -7.80
C ASN A 60 41.42 9.70 -8.15
N ARG A 61 40.75 10.72 -7.61
CA ARG A 61 41.18 12.13 -7.69
C ARG A 61 41.33 12.70 -6.29
N GLU A 62 42.06 13.79 -6.17
CA GLU A 62 42.16 14.54 -4.92
C GLU A 62 40.77 15.08 -4.52
N TRP A 63 40.40 14.92 -3.26
CA TRP A 63 39.09 15.34 -2.75
C TRP A 63 39.20 16.72 -2.11
N GLU A 64 38.30 17.61 -2.49
CA GLU A 64 38.11 18.89 -1.80
C GLU A 64 37.37 18.61 -0.48
N VAL A 65 38.09 18.62 0.64
CA VAL A 65 37.53 18.32 1.98
C VAL A 65 36.90 19.54 2.68
N SER A 66 36.87 20.69 2.02
CA SER A 66 36.31 21.92 2.58
C SER A 66 34.79 21.89 2.66
N HIS A 67 34.24 22.15 3.85
CA HIS A 67 32.79 22.30 4.05
C HIS A 67 32.18 23.42 3.20
N LYS A 68 32.94 24.47 2.87
CA LYS A 68 32.46 25.58 2.01
C LYS A 68 32.23 25.15 0.57
N HIS A 69 32.89 24.07 0.13
CA HIS A 69 32.80 23.53 -1.23
C HIS A 69 31.97 22.24 -1.29
N GLY A 70 31.11 22.01 -0.29
CA GLY A 70 30.11 20.95 -0.33
C GLY A 70 30.53 19.61 0.25
N TYR A 71 31.75 19.48 0.80
CA TYR A 71 32.14 18.28 1.54
C TYR A 71 31.27 18.09 2.78
N LYS A 72 30.64 16.91 2.88
CA LYS A 72 29.82 16.51 4.01
C LYS A 72 30.06 15.03 4.31
N CYS A 73 30.60 14.76 5.49
CA CYS A 73 30.67 13.42 6.08
C CYS A 73 29.99 13.52 7.44
N GLN A 74 28.72 13.11 7.50
CA GLN A 74 27.91 13.21 8.72
C GLN A 74 27.20 11.88 8.94
N PHE A 75 27.33 11.38 10.17
CA PHE A 75 26.49 10.31 10.67
C PHE A 75 25.47 10.94 11.60
N GLN A 76 24.19 10.85 11.22
CA GLN A 76 23.12 11.38 12.04
C GLN A 76 22.49 10.23 12.81
N ASN A 77 22.74 10.23 14.11
CA ASN A 77 22.09 9.32 15.04
C ASN A 77 20.63 9.73 15.24
N GLY A 78 19.75 8.75 15.04
CA GLY A 78 18.32 8.90 15.29
C GLY A 78 17.49 9.13 14.05
N MET A 79 16.32 8.50 14.04
CA MET A 79 15.26 8.82 13.09
C MET A 79 14.68 10.19 13.43
N THR A 80 14.55 11.08 12.45
CA THR A 80 13.75 12.28 12.66
C THR A 80 12.28 11.92 12.74
N LEU A 81 11.43 12.77 13.35
CA LEU A 81 9.97 12.57 13.35
C LEU A 81 9.41 12.36 11.94
N ARG A 82 9.99 13.04 10.94
CA ARG A 82 9.63 12.85 9.53
C ARG A 82 9.97 11.43 9.07
N ASP A 83 11.14 10.91 9.42
CA ASP A 83 11.55 9.55 9.04
C ASP A 83 10.69 8.50 9.72
N SER A 84 10.34 8.69 11.00
CA SER A 84 9.42 7.83 11.74
C SER A 84 8.02 7.83 11.11
N PHE A 85 7.50 9.00 10.73
CA PHE A 85 6.21 9.14 10.06
C PHE A 85 6.22 8.49 8.67
N LEU A 86 7.26 8.74 7.86
CA LEU A 86 7.39 8.13 6.54
C LEU A 86 7.51 6.60 6.63
N ARG A 87 8.23 6.09 7.63
CA ARG A 87 8.27 4.65 7.89
C ARG A 87 6.90 4.10 8.27
N LEU A 88 6.22 4.74 9.22
CA LEU A 88 4.88 4.33 9.65
C LEU A 88 3.90 4.28 8.46
N MET A 89 3.89 5.31 7.60
CA MET A 89 2.88 5.45 6.55
C MET A 89 3.23 4.77 5.23
N PHE A 90 4.51 4.73 4.85
CA PHE A 90 4.94 4.39 3.48
C PHE A 90 6.00 3.29 3.40
N THR A 91 6.38 2.66 4.52
CA THR A 91 7.19 1.44 4.49
C THR A 91 6.38 0.24 4.98
N VAL A 92 6.63 -0.93 4.38
CA VAL A 92 5.93 -2.16 4.74
C VAL A 92 6.32 -2.56 6.16
N ASN A 93 5.49 -2.19 7.12
CA ASN A 93 5.61 -2.57 8.52
C ASN A 93 4.22 -2.92 9.07
N GLY A 94 4.13 -3.88 9.97
CA GLY A 94 2.83 -4.40 10.43
C GLY A 94 1.95 -3.35 11.11
N VAL A 95 2.56 -2.44 11.90
CA VAL A 95 1.84 -1.38 12.61
C VAL A 95 1.26 -0.35 11.63
N GLY A 96 2.09 0.09 10.68
CA GLY A 96 1.72 1.01 9.61
C GLY A 96 0.61 0.47 8.72
N PHE A 97 0.70 -0.81 8.36
CA PHE A 97 -0.34 -1.48 7.60
C PHE A 97 -1.68 -1.46 8.34
N ILE A 98 -1.72 -1.87 9.60
CA ILE A 98 -2.95 -1.88 10.40
C ILE A 98 -3.51 -0.46 10.54
N PHE A 99 -2.66 0.52 10.80
CA PHE A 99 -3.08 1.92 10.93
C PHE A 99 -3.71 2.44 9.64
N VAL A 100 -3.02 2.29 8.50
CA VAL A 100 -3.53 2.76 7.20
C VAL A 100 -4.80 2.01 6.81
N ALA A 101 -4.86 0.69 7.01
CA ALA A 101 -6.05 -0.11 6.75
C ALA A 101 -7.24 0.34 7.59
N ALA A 102 -7.03 0.62 8.88
CA ALA A 102 -8.09 1.12 9.76
C ALA A 102 -8.60 2.50 9.33
N VAL A 103 -7.70 3.41 8.94
CA VAL A 103 -8.10 4.72 8.43
C VAL A 103 -8.90 4.58 7.13
N LEU A 104 -8.45 3.77 6.18
CA LEU A 104 -9.16 3.54 4.92
C LEU A 104 -10.53 2.91 5.16
N PHE A 105 -10.63 1.93 6.07
CA PHE A 105 -11.89 1.30 6.44
C PHE A 105 -12.88 2.32 7.03
N VAL A 106 -12.42 3.19 7.93
CA VAL A 106 -13.28 4.25 8.51
C VAL A 106 -13.71 5.26 7.45
N LEU A 107 -12.81 5.67 6.56
CA LEU A 107 -13.13 6.61 5.48
C LEU A 107 -14.12 6.00 4.49
N ASP A 108 -13.98 4.72 4.15
CA ASP A 108 -14.92 3.99 3.30
C ASP A 108 -16.30 3.89 3.96
N ALA A 109 -16.36 3.49 5.23
CA ALA A 109 -17.62 3.41 5.98
C ALA A 109 -18.34 4.78 6.05
N ILE A 110 -17.60 5.87 6.31
CA ILE A 110 -18.16 7.23 6.29
C ILE A 110 -18.62 7.60 4.87
N GLY A 111 -17.82 7.32 3.85
CA GLY A 111 -18.15 7.60 2.46
C GLY A 111 -19.44 6.88 2.03
N THR A 112 -19.52 5.58 2.28
CA THR A 112 -20.68 4.73 1.99
C THR A 112 -21.93 5.21 2.75
N PHE A 113 -21.80 5.59 4.02
CA PHE A 113 -22.91 6.19 4.78
C PHE A 113 -23.41 7.50 4.16
N LEU A 114 -22.50 8.38 3.75
CA LEU A 114 -22.86 9.65 3.10
C LEU A 114 -23.51 9.44 1.74
N ILE A 115 -23.06 8.44 0.97
CA ILE A 115 -23.69 8.04 -0.30
C ILE A 115 -25.12 7.58 -0.04
N ILE A 116 -25.34 6.66 0.90
CA ILE A 116 -26.69 6.17 1.27
C ILE A 116 -27.61 7.34 1.65
N LYS A 117 -27.10 8.33 2.38
CA LYS A 117 -27.91 9.47 2.83
C LYS A 117 -28.25 10.45 1.68
N ASN A 118 -27.30 10.74 0.81
CA ASN A 118 -27.36 11.91 -0.07
C ASN A 118 -27.60 11.57 -1.54
N VAL A 119 -27.33 10.32 -1.98
CA VAL A 119 -27.50 9.90 -3.36
C VAL A 119 -28.81 9.10 -3.50
N PRO A 120 -29.69 9.46 -4.45
CA PRO A 120 -30.89 8.68 -4.73
C PRO A 120 -30.58 7.23 -5.09
N TYR A 121 -31.41 6.32 -4.61
CA TYR A 121 -31.30 4.91 -4.99
C TYR A 121 -31.60 4.72 -6.47
N THR A 122 -30.77 3.91 -7.14
CA THR A 122 -30.97 3.46 -8.51
C THR A 122 -31.18 1.95 -8.50
N GLU A 123 -32.34 1.51 -9.00
CA GLU A 123 -32.66 0.10 -9.18
C GLU A 123 -31.83 -0.45 -10.36
N ILE A 124 -31.16 -1.59 -10.14
CA ILE A 124 -30.45 -2.34 -11.19
C ILE A 124 -31.07 -3.74 -11.28
N ASP A 125 -30.75 -4.61 -10.32
CA ASP A 125 -31.22 -6.01 -10.30
C ASP A 125 -31.86 -6.43 -8.96
N TRP A 126 -32.02 -5.52 -7.99
CA TRP A 126 -32.46 -5.86 -6.64
C TRP A 126 -33.82 -6.54 -6.61
N SER A 127 -34.80 -5.96 -7.28
CA SER A 127 -36.15 -6.50 -7.46
C SER A 127 -36.15 -7.87 -8.12
N THR A 128 -35.34 -8.07 -9.16
CA THR A 128 -35.18 -9.37 -9.82
C THR A 128 -34.59 -10.40 -8.86
N TYR A 129 -33.59 -10.05 -8.06
CA TYR A 129 -33.03 -10.96 -7.05
C TYR A 129 -34.07 -11.35 -6.01
N MET A 130 -34.93 -10.42 -5.58
CA MET A 130 -36.01 -10.72 -4.64
C MET A 130 -37.03 -11.68 -5.26
N GLN A 131 -37.40 -11.50 -6.53
CA GLN A 131 -38.30 -12.41 -7.25
C GLN A 131 -37.71 -13.81 -7.42
N GLN A 132 -36.43 -13.91 -7.79
CA GLN A 132 -35.71 -15.18 -7.92
C GLN A 132 -35.66 -15.91 -6.57
N VAL A 133 -35.39 -15.18 -5.47
CA VAL A 133 -35.43 -15.72 -4.12
C VAL A 133 -36.84 -16.14 -3.72
N GLU A 134 -37.90 -15.44 -4.12
CA GLU A 134 -39.27 -15.86 -3.86
C GLU A 134 -39.62 -17.18 -4.59
N CYS A 135 -39.15 -17.36 -5.82
CA CYS A 135 -39.28 -18.63 -6.55
C CYS A 135 -38.63 -19.78 -5.77
N TYR A 136 -37.46 -19.54 -5.17
CA TYR A 136 -36.77 -20.51 -4.32
C TYR A 136 -37.47 -20.74 -2.96
N MET A 137 -37.75 -19.67 -2.20
CA MET A 137 -38.24 -19.75 -0.82
C MET A 137 -39.73 -20.07 -0.73
N LYS A 138 -40.56 -19.35 -1.49
CA LYS A 138 -42.04 -19.43 -1.38
C LYS A 138 -42.62 -20.50 -2.29
N LYS A 139 -42.13 -20.61 -3.53
CA LYS A 139 -42.63 -21.58 -4.52
C LYS A 139 -41.94 -22.94 -4.44
N GLY A 140 -40.85 -23.05 -3.68
CA GLY A 140 -40.11 -24.31 -3.51
C GLY A 140 -39.38 -24.78 -4.78
N VAL A 141 -39.15 -23.89 -5.76
CA VAL A 141 -38.48 -24.23 -7.02
C VAL A 141 -37.02 -24.51 -6.73
N ARG A 142 -36.52 -25.66 -7.21
CA ARG A 142 -35.11 -26.08 -7.08
C ARG A 142 -34.41 -26.27 -8.41
N ASN A 143 -35.18 -26.39 -9.50
CA ASN A 143 -34.64 -26.43 -10.85
C ASN A 143 -34.27 -24.99 -11.28
N TYR A 144 -32.98 -24.71 -11.42
CA TYR A 144 -32.45 -23.38 -11.72
C TYR A 144 -32.96 -22.82 -13.05
N SER A 145 -33.21 -23.67 -14.03
CA SER A 145 -33.75 -23.27 -15.33
C SER A 145 -35.17 -22.69 -15.24
N LEU A 146 -35.82 -22.80 -14.09
CA LEU A 146 -37.17 -22.27 -13.83
C LEU A 146 -37.17 -21.11 -12.82
N ILE A 147 -35.99 -20.66 -12.37
CA ILE A 147 -35.87 -19.52 -11.45
C ILE A 147 -35.54 -18.29 -12.28
N GLU A 148 -36.48 -17.36 -12.38
CA GLU A 148 -36.37 -16.13 -13.15
C GLU A 148 -37.03 -14.95 -12.41
N GLY A 149 -36.64 -13.75 -12.81
CA GLY A 149 -37.31 -12.49 -12.45
C GLY A 149 -37.39 -11.58 -13.67
N ASP A 150 -37.75 -10.31 -13.47
CA ASP A 150 -38.07 -9.38 -14.55
C ASP A 150 -36.90 -9.14 -15.52
N THR A 151 -35.65 -9.20 -15.06
CA THR A 151 -34.45 -9.04 -15.92
C THR A 151 -33.90 -10.36 -16.47
N GLY A 152 -34.51 -11.51 -16.14
CA GLY A 152 -34.20 -12.81 -16.71
C GLY A 152 -33.95 -13.94 -15.70
N PRO A 153 -33.38 -15.07 -16.16
CA PRO A 153 -33.14 -16.25 -15.33
C PRO A 153 -32.02 -15.99 -14.31
N VAL A 154 -32.01 -16.79 -13.24
CA VAL A 154 -30.91 -16.77 -12.27
C VAL A 154 -29.61 -17.24 -12.94
N VAL A 155 -28.58 -16.42 -12.86
CA VAL A 155 -27.25 -16.70 -13.43
C VAL A 155 -26.20 -17.05 -12.36
N TYR A 156 -26.57 -16.90 -11.08
CA TYR A 156 -25.68 -17.11 -9.94
C TYR A 156 -25.93 -18.47 -9.26
N PRO A 157 -24.90 -19.10 -8.65
CA PRO A 157 -25.02 -20.38 -7.96
C PRO A 157 -25.80 -20.28 -6.65
N ALA A 158 -26.07 -21.42 -6.00
CA ALA A 158 -26.86 -21.51 -4.77
C ALA A 158 -26.48 -20.56 -3.65
N GLY A 159 -25.19 -20.24 -3.51
CA GLY A 159 -24.73 -19.25 -2.52
C GLY A 159 -25.44 -17.90 -2.66
N HIS A 160 -25.72 -17.45 -3.89
CA HIS A 160 -26.48 -16.22 -4.12
C HIS A 160 -27.90 -16.32 -3.55
N LEU A 161 -28.65 -17.36 -3.90
CA LEU A 161 -30.01 -17.54 -3.38
C LEU A 161 -30.04 -17.66 -1.85
N LEU A 162 -29.02 -18.29 -1.25
CA LEU A 162 -28.90 -18.40 0.21
C LEU A 162 -28.62 -17.04 0.86
N VAL A 163 -27.66 -16.26 0.37
CA VAL A 163 -27.36 -14.92 0.90
C VAL A 163 -28.56 -14.00 0.74
N TYR A 164 -29.14 -13.94 -0.45
CA TYR A 164 -30.28 -13.08 -0.71
C TYR A 164 -31.59 -13.57 -0.05
N SER A 165 -31.68 -14.83 0.40
CA SER A 165 -32.78 -15.29 1.27
C SER A 165 -32.76 -14.63 2.65
N VAL A 166 -31.54 -14.40 3.19
CA VAL A 166 -31.36 -13.64 4.43
C VAL A 166 -31.78 -12.19 4.20
N PHE A 167 -31.31 -11.56 3.12
CA PHE A 167 -31.67 -10.18 2.82
C PHE A 167 -33.17 -10.00 2.56
N HIS A 168 -33.78 -10.90 1.79
CA HIS A 168 -35.22 -10.90 1.54
C HIS A 168 -35.99 -10.94 2.86
N THR A 169 -35.57 -11.77 3.81
CA THR A 169 -36.21 -11.88 5.14
C THR A 169 -36.05 -10.59 5.95
N LEU A 170 -34.86 -9.99 5.95
CA LEU A 170 -34.56 -8.77 6.73
C LEU A 170 -35.18 -7.50 6.14
N THR A 171 -35.44 -7.47 4.83
CA THR A 171 -35.90 -6.27 4.09
C THR A 171 -37.39 -6.31 3.74
N ASN A 172 -38.19 -7.12 4.45
CA ASN A 172 -39.61 -7.29 4.18
C ASN A 172 -39.91 -7.69 2.72
N GLY A 173 -39.20 -8.70 2.23
CA GLY A 173 -39.27 -9.19 0.86
C GLY A 173 -38.67 -8.24 -0.17
N GLY A 174 -37.66 -7.45 0.23
CA GLY A 174 -37.00 -6.50 -0.66
C GLY A 174 -37.63 -5.12 -0.75
N LYS A 175 -38.72 -4.87 -0.02
CA LYS A 175 -39.45 -3.58 -0.06
C LYS A 175 -38.76 -2.50 0.77
N ASP A 176 -38.06 -2.88 1.83
CA ASP A 176 -37.26 -1.96 2.63
C ASP A 176 -35.86 -1.79 2.02
N ILE A 177 -35.79 -0.91 1.02
CA ILE A 177 -34.55 -0.57 0.31
C ILE A 177 -33.52 0.03 1.27
N ARG A 178 -33.95 0.80 2.29
CA ARG A 178 -33.03 1.47 3.20
C ARG A 178 -32.30 0.46 4.09
N THR A 179 -33.02 -0.53 4.61
CA THR A 179 -32.40 -1.65 5.34
C THR A 179 -31.45 -2.44 4.42
N GLY A 180 -31.84 -2.67 3.16
CA GLY A 180 -30.96 -3.28 2.16
C GLY A 180 -29.64 -2.52 1.97
N GLN A 181 -29.69 -1.19 1.81
CA GLN A 181 -28.51 -0.34 1.68
C GLN A 181 -27.55 -0.47 2.87
N PHE A 182 -28.07 -0.53 4.11
CA PHE A 182 -27.23 -0.70 5.30
C PHE A 182 -26.67 -2.12 5.44
N LEU A 183 -27.39 -3.15 4.99
CA LEU A 183 -26.86 -4.52 4.95
C LEU A 183 -25.66 -4.61 4.00
N PHE A 184 -25.73 -3.96 2.83
CA PHE A 184 -24.59 -3.88 1.91
C PHE A 184 -23.45 -3.04 2.47
N MET A 185 -23.73 -1.94 3.18
CA MET A 185 -22.70 -1.17 3.86
C MET A 185 -21.92 -2.00 4.89
N GLY A 186 -22.56 -2.97 5.55
CA GLY A 186 -21.87 -3.86 6.50
C GLY A 186 -21.05 -4.99 5.86
N LEU A 187 -21.24 -5.23 4.56
CA LEU A 187 -20.54 -6.28 3.81
C LEU A 187 -19.37 -5.75 2.97
N TYR A 188 -19.40 -4.46 2.66
CA TYR A 188 -18.32 -3.74 1.98
C TYR A 188 -17.25 -3.34 3.00
#